data_AF-A0A7T5US07-F1
#
_entry.id   AF-A0A7T5US07-F1
#
_cell.length_a   1.000
_cell.length_b   1.000
_cell.length_c   1.000
_cell.angle_alpha   90.00
_cell.angle_beta   90.00
_cell.angle_gamma   90.00
#
_symmetry.space_group_name_H-M   'P 1'
#
loop_
_entity.id
_entity.type
_entity.pdbx_description
1 polymer ?
#
loop_
_entity_poly.entity_id
_entity_poly.type
_entity_poly.pdbx_seq_one_letter_code
_entity_poly.pdbx_strand_id
1 'polypeptide(L)'
;MGKFNLNEEDFDAVKKKAEEFYANVGEIYCPYLKEKIPFNAKGLRHLKFKIDQQARPRNDQYARLKLLHLAPQILKESHTLQGIWKTRQLEAQKTNSRWEHTVKEVTFCEFIAVLDRVRAKVIVKEVHGGEKHFWSIIPYWGIDKNNSKRILYSGDPEHD
;
A
#
# COMPACT_ATOMS: atom_id res chain seq x y z
N MET A 1 0.16 18.26 10.41
CA MET A 1 0.41 16.89 10.91
C MET A 1 -0.84 16.37 11.63
N GLY A 2 -1.69 15.58 10.96
CA GLY A 2 -2.80 14.90 11.63
C GLY A 2 -2.25 13.74 12.45
N LYS A 3 -1.96 13.98 13.74
CA LYS A 3 -1.22 13.07 14.62
C LYS A 3 -1.93 11.72 14.71
N PHE A 4 -1.33 10.69 14.12
CA PHE A 4 -1.41 9.37 14.74
C PHE A 4 -0.62 9.51 16.04
N ASN A 5 -1.31 9.80 17.15
CA ASN A 5 -0.65 9.75 18.46
C ASN A 5 -0.22 8.30 18.66
N LEU A 6 1.09 8.09 18.63
CA LEU A 6 1.70 6.81 18.89
C LEU A 6 1.99 6.73 20.37
N ASN A 7 1.26 5.87 21.07
CA ASN A 7 1.78 5.26 22.28
C ASN A 7 2.55 4.00 21.86
N GLU A 8 3.69 3.72 22.49
CA GLU A 8 4.53 2.58 22.12
C GLU A 8 3.81 1.24 22.34
N GLU A 9 3.03 1.13 23.43
CA GLU A 9 2.19 -0.05 23.71
C GLU A 9 1.12 -0.30 22.64
N ASP A 10 0.59 0.77 22.03
CA ASP A 10 -0.38 0.67 20.93
C ASP A 10 0.26 0.17 19.63
N PHE A 11 1.54 0.43 19.40
CA PHE A 11 2.21 0.08 18.15
C PHE A 11 2.36 -1.43 17.99
N ASP A 12 2.87 -2.11 19.01
CA ASP A 12 3.11 -3.55 18.93
C ASP A 12 1.80 -4.35 18.83
N ALA A 13 0.75 -3.89 19.52
CA ALA A 13 -0.59 -4.46 19.40
C ALA A 13 -1.15 -4.29 17.97
N VAL A 14 -1.04 -3.09 17.39
CA VAL A 14 -1.47 -2.81 16.01
C VAL A 14 -0.67 -3.65 15.02
N LYS A 15 0.64 -3.77 15.21
CA LYS A 15 1.51 -4.57 14.35
C LYS A 15 1.12 -6.03 14.37
N LYS A 16 0.96 -6.63 15.56
CA LYS A 16 0.57 -8.03 15.71
C LYS A 16 -0.78 -8.30 15.03
N LYS A 17 -1.78 -7.46 15.32
CA LYS A 17 -3.12 -7.57 14.70
C LYS A 17 -3.07 -7.43 13.18
N ALA A 18 -2.25 -6.53 12.66
CA ALA A 18 -2.08 -6.34 11.23
C ALA A 18 -1.39 -7.53 10.55
N GLU A 19 -0.39 -8.14 11.19
CA GLU A 19 0.30 -9.33 10.68
C GLU A 19 -0.63 -10.56 10.68
N GLU A 20 -1.40 -10.77 11.76
CA GLU A 20 -2.42 -11.81 11.85
C GLU A 20 -3.53 -11.61 10.80
N PHE A 21 -4.00 -10.38 10.63
CA PHE A 21 -4.96 -10.06 9.58
C PHE A 21 -4.40 -10.37 8.19
N TYR A 22 -3.19 -9.89 7.88
CA TYR A 22 -2.57 -10.06 6.57
C TYR A 22 -2.38 -11.53 6.20
N ALA A 23 -1.99 -12.37 7.18
CA ALA A 23 -1.84 -13.81 6.98
C ALA A 23 -3.17 -14.50 6.60
N ASN A 24 -4.31 -13.96 7.05
CA ASN A 24 -5.64 -14.52 6.79
C ASN A 24 -6.30 -14.00 5.51
N VAL A 25 -5.79 -12.94 4.87
CA VAL A 25 -6.42 -12.37 3.65
C VAL A 25 -6.27 -13.32 2.45
N GLY A 26 -5.09 -13.92 2.27
CA GLY A 26 -4.78 -14.76 1.11
C GLY A 26 -4.72 -13.95 -0.20
N GLU A 27 -5.82 -13.96 -0.96
CA GLU A 27 -5.93 -13.32 -2.28
C GLU A 27 -7.28 -12.62 -2.46
N ILE A 28 -7.30 -11.50 -3.18
CA ILE A 28 -8.51 -10.70 -3.40
C ILE A 28 -8.70 -10.46 -4.89
N TYR A 29 -9.89 -10.76 -5.40
CA TYR A 29 -10.23 -10.43 -6.79
C TYR A 29 -10.41 -8.91 -6.97
N CYS A 30 -9.70 -8.33 -7.94
CA CYS A 30 -9.82 -6.93 -8.30
C CYS A 30 -10.58 -6.77 -9.63
N PRO A 31 -11.78 -6.15 -9.64
CA PRO A 31 -12.58 -6.00 -10.86
C PRO A 31 -11.89 -5.23 -11.99
N TYR A 32 -11.13 -4.18 -11.66
CA TYR A 32 -10.39 -3.40 -12.67
C TYR A 32 -9.32 -4.24 -13.37
N LEU A 33 -8.52 -5.00 -12.61
CA LEU A 33 -7.44 -5.83 -13.15
C LEU A 33 -7.93 -7.17 -13.71
N LYS A 34 -9.17 -7.55 -13.37
CA LYS A 34 -9.79 -8.85 -13.72
C LYS A 34 -8.97 -10.06 -13.25
N GLU A 35 -8.20 -9.88 -12.19
CA GLU A 35 -7.25 -10.86 -11.67
C GLU A 35 -7.36 -10.94 -10.14
N LYS A 36 -6.89 -12.05 -9.57
CA LYS A 36 -6.73 -12.20 -8.11
C LYS A 36 -5.38 -11.62 -7.69
N ILE A 37 -5.41 -10.77 -6.68
CA ILE A 37 -4.25 -10.07 -6.14
C ILE A 37 -3.85 -10.73 -4.81
N PRO A 38 -2.75 -11.50 -4.76
CA PRO A 38 -2.26 -12.10 -3.54
C PRO A 38 -1.65 -11.06 -2.59
N PHE A 39 -1.88 -11.30 -1.30
CA PHE A 39 -1.27 -10.62 -0.17
C PHE A 39 -0.08 -11.46 0.32
N ASN A 40 1.07 -11.30 -0.34
CA ASN A 40 2.25 -12.15 -0.14
C ASN A 40 3.30 -11.54 0.81
N ALA A 41 4.33 -12.33 1.13
CA ALA A 41 5.40 -11.90 2.03
C ALA A 41 6.14 -10.64 1.56
N LYS A 42 6.21 -10.37 0.24
CA LYS A 42 6.85 -9.17 -0.30
C LYS A 42 6.07 -7.91 0.08
N GLY A 43 4.74 -7.96 -0.05
CA GLY A 43 3.86 -6.85 0.35
C GLY A 43 3.97 -6.56 1.85
N LEU A 44 3.86 -7.58 2.71
CA LEU A 44 4.00 -7.41 4.16
C LEU A 44 5.37 -6.84 4.56
N ARG A 45 6.44 -7.33 3.92
CA ARG A 45 7.79 -6.80 4.15
C ARG A 45 7.88 -5.33 3.77
N HIS A 46 7.30 -4.92 2.64
CA HIS A 46 7.32 -3.53 2.19
C HIS A 46 6.51 -2.58 3.08
N LEU A 47 5.51 -3.06 3.83
CA LEU A 47 4.83 -2.26 4.87
C LEU A 47 5.76 -1.88 6.03
N LYS A 48 6.74 -2.74 6.34
CA LYS A 48 7.67 -2.57 7.47
C LYS A 48 8.99 -1.93 7.05
N PHE A 49 9.46 -2.23 5.84
CA PHE A 49 10.76 -1.83 5.32
C PHE A 49 10.61 -0.98 4.06
N LYS A 50 11.45 0.04 3.93
CA LYS A 50 11.45 0.92 2.75
C LYS A 50 12.25 0.29 1.61
N ILE A 51 13.41 -0.24 1.94
CA ILE A 51 14.33 -1.01 1.10
C ILE A 51 14.95 -2.12 1.94
N ASP A 52 15.70 -3.02 1.32
CA ASP A 52 16.43 -4.04 2.05
C ASP A 52 17.29 -3.41 3.16
N GLN A 53 17.22 -3.98 4.36
CA GLN A 53 17.93 -3.53 5.57
C GLN A 53 17.53 -2.15 6.14
N GLN A 54 16.59 -1.43 5.52
CA GLN A 54 16.12 -0.14 6.05
C GLN A 54 14.65 -0.22 6.49
N ALA A 55 14.44 -0.26 7.80
CA ALA A 55 13.11 -0.16 8.38
C ALA A 55 12.50 1.22 8.11
N ARG A 56 11.19 1.27 7.89
CA ARG A 56 10.44 2.53 7.83
C ARG A 56 10.39 3.18 9.22
N PRO A 57 10.28 4.50 9.33
CA PRO A 57 9.99 5.16 10.61
C PRO A 57 8.73 4.57 11.26
N ARG A 58 8.70 4.47 12.60
CA ARG A 58 7.55 3.86 13.34
C ARG A 58 6.20 4.50 12.95
N ASN A 59 6.14 5.82 12.81
CA ASN A 59 4.92 6.53 12.38
C ASN A 59 4.44 6.10 10.99
N ASP A 60 5.39 5.88 10.09
CA ASP A 60 5.14 5.45 8.72
C ASP A 60 4.62 4.00 8.70
N GLN A 61 5.20 3.13 9.53
CA GLN A 61 4.71 1.75 9.70
C GLN A 61 3.31 1.72 10.31
N TYR A 62 3.10 2.44 11.42
CA TYR A 62 1.84 2.47 12.15
C TYR A 62 0.68 2.90 11.24
N ALA A 63 0.87 3.97 10.48
CA ALA A 63 -0.16 4.46 9.57
C ALA A 63 -0.57 3.40 8.54
N ARG A 64 0.39 2.65 7.96
CA ARG A 64 0.07 1.61 6.96
C ARG A 64 -0.56 0.38 7.59
N LEU A 65 0.00 -0.09 8.70
CA LEU A 65 -0.50 -1.26 9.42
C LEU A 65 -1.92 -1.02 9.94
N LYS A 66 -2.19 0.17 10.48
CA LYS A 66 -3.52 0.57 10.93
C LYS A 66 -4.54 0.59 9.80
N LEU A 67 -4.14 1.01 8.60
CA LEU A 67 -5.03 1.09 7.43
C LEU A 67 -5.15 -0.22 6.66
N LEU A 68 -4.34 -1.24 6.97
CA LEU A 68 -4.23 -2.48 6.21
C LEU A 68 -5.55 -3.20 5.99
N HIS A 69 -6.47 -3.12 6.95
CA HIS A 69 -7.80 -3.70 6.87
C HIS A 69 -8.64 -3.14 5.70
N LEU A 70 -8.37 -1.92 5.24
CA LEU A 70 -9.06 -1.31 4.11
C LEU A 70 -8.57 -1.84 2.76
N ALA A 71 -7.34 -2.35 2.68
CA ALA A 71 -6.74 -2.71 1.40
C ALA A 71 -7.53 -3.79 0.62
N PRO A 72 -7.99 -4.88 1.24
CA PRO A 72 -8.85 -5.86 0.57
C PRO A 72 -10.14 -5.26 0.03
N GLN A 73 -10.79 -4.40 0.82
CA GLN A 73 -12.05 -3.78 0.43
C GLN A 73 -11.87 -2.84 -0.76
N ILE A 74 -10.84 -1.99 -0.72
CA ILE A 74 -10.50 -1.08 -1.82
C ILE A 74 -10.28 -1.87 -3.11
N LEU A 75 -9.49 -2.95 -3.08
CA LEU A 75 -9.24 -3.76 -4.27
C LEU A 75 -10.49 -4.44 -4.80
N LYS A 76 -11.36 -4.95 -3.91
CA LYS A 76 -12.60 -5.65 -4.27
C LYS A 76 -13.63 -4.72 -4.91
N GLU A 77 -13.70 -3.47 -4.48
CA GLU A 77 -14.66 -2.47 -4.97
C GLU A 77 -14.10 -1.62 -6.13
N SER A 78 -12.81 -1.77 -6.47
CA SER A 78 -12.16 -0.94 -7.49
C SER A 78 -12.50 -1.38 -8.91
N HIS A 79 -13.26 -0.55 -9.61
CA HIS A 79 -13.55 -0.67 -11.06
C HIS A 79 -12.76 0.31 -11.92
N THR A 80 -12.01 1.22 -11.32
CA THR A 80 -11.21 2.24 -11.99
C THR A 80 -9.83 2.32 -11.35
N LEU A 81 -8.84 2.76 -12.13
CA LEU A 81 -7.48 2.97 -11.66
C LEU A 81 -7.13 4.46 -11.72
N GLN A 82 -6.50 4.97 -10.66
CA GLN A 82 -6.17 6.40 -10.55
C GLN A 82 -4.72 6.71 -10.91
N GLY A 83 -3.85 5.71 -11.02
CA GLY A 83 -2.46 5.92 -11.43
C GLY A 83 -1.78 4.65 -11.93
N ILE A 84 -0.92 4.82 -12.93
CA ILE A 84 0.02 3.80 -13.41
C ILE A 84 1.40 4.43 -13.43
N TRP A 85 2.37 3.78 -12.80
CA TRP A 85 3.76 4.15 -12.89
C TRP A 85 4.62 2.97 -13.32
N LYS A 86 5.35 3.13 -14.42
CA LYS A 86 6.29 2.13 -14.95
C LYS A 86 7.71 2.60 -14.75
N THR A 87 8.58 1.69 -14.32
CA THR A 87 10.00 1.97 -14.10
C THR A 87 10.84 0.72 -14.27
N ARG A 88 12.17 0.85 -14.30
CA ARG A 88 13.11 -0.28 -14.31
C ARG A 88 13.76 -0.40 -12.95
N GLN A 89 13.66 -1.56 -12.31
CA GLN A 89 14.25 -1.84 -11.00
C GLN A 89 15.11 -3.10 -11.04
N LEU A 90 16.15 -3.13 -10.21
CA LEU A 90 16.90 -4.34 -9.93
C LEU A 90 16.05 -5.26 -9.05
N GLU A 91 15.65 -6.40 -9.57
CA GLU A 91 14.89 -7.41 -8.84
C GLU A 91 15.76 -8.63 -8.60
N ALA A 92 15.78 -9.11 -7.36
CA ALA A 92 16.43 -10.37 -7.01
C ALA A 92 15.55 -11.54 -7.47
N GLN A 93 16.07 -12.37 -8.36
CA GLN A 93 15.42 -13.58 -8.81
C GLN A 93 16.30 -14.78 -8.49
N LYS A 94 15.67 -15.87 -8.03
CA LYS A 94 16.34 -17.14 -7.88
C LYS A 94 16.35 -17.85 -9.24
N THR A 95 17.52 -17.95 -9.86
CA THR A 95 17.74 -18.67 -11.12
C THR A 95 18.78 -19.75 -10.86
N ASN A 96 18.48 -21.01 -11.22
CA ASN A 96 19.40 -22.14 -11.04
C ASN A 96 20.03 -22.23 -9.63
N SER A 97 19.20 -22.08 -8.59
CA SER A 97 19.62 -22.06 -7.17
C SER A 97 20.56 -20.93 -6.76
N ARG A 98 20.81 -19.95 -7.63
CA ARG A 98 21.57 -18.72 -7.33
C ARG A 98 20.63 -17.52 -7.29
N TRP A 99 20.94 -16.55 -6.44
CA TRP A 99 20.28 -15.26 -6.45
C TRP A 99 21.00 -14.37 -7.45
N GLU A 100 20.30 -13.97 -8.49
CA GLU A 100 20.80 -13.03 -9.49
C GLU A 100 19.93 -11.77 -9.46
N HIS A 101 20.59 -10.62 -9.58
CA HIS A 101 19.90 -9.33 -9.69
C HIS A 101 19.81 -8.96 -11.16
N THR A 102 18.59 -8.88 -11.68
CA THR A 102 18.34 -8.49 -13.06
C THR A 102 17.51 -7.23 -13.10
N VAL A 103 17.83 -6.33 -14.03
CA VAL A 103 17.00 -5.16 -14.30
C VAL A 103 15.72 -5.62 -14.98
N LYS A 104 14.57 -5.37 -14.35
CA LYS A 104 13.25 -5.68 -14.90
C LYS A 104 12.37 -4.45 -14.95
N GLU A 105 11.47 -4.43 -15.92
CA GLU A 105 10.37 -3.47 -15.91
C GLU A 105 9.40 -3.83 -14.79
N VAL A 106 8.98 -2.81 -14.04
CA VAL A 106 8.08 -2.91 -12.90
C VAL A 106 6.96 -1.90 -13.11
N THR A 107 5.73 -2.37 -12.94
CA THR A 107 4.52 -1.54 -12.99
C THR A 107 3.91 -1.43 -11.60
N PHE A 108 3.56 -0.21 -11.21
CA PHE A 108 2.80 0.10 -10.01
C PHE A 108 1.43 0.64 -10.41
N CYS A 109 0.37 -0.02 -9.95
CA CYS A 109 -1.02 0.38 -10.13
C CYS A 109 -1.52 1.01 -8.82
N GLU A 110 -2.07 2.22 -8.91
CA GLU A 110 -2.58 2.98 -7.78
C GLU A 110 -4.11 3.01 -7.75
N PHE A 111 -4.69 2.48 -6.68
CA PHE A 111 -6.11 2.52 -6.37
C PHE A 111 -6.36 3.47 -5.21
N ILE A 112 -7.12 4.55 -5.45
CA ILE A 112 -7.46 5.54 -4.43
C ILE A 112 -8.94 5.44 -4.13
N ALA A 113 -9.27 5.28 -2.85
CA ALA A 113 -10.64 5.22 -2.37
C ALA A 113 -10.79 5.98 -1.05
N VAL A 114 -12.03 6.37 -0.76
CA VAL A 114 -12.43 6.92 0.53
C VAL A 114 -13.35 5.90 1.19
N LEU A 115 -12.86 5.24 2.23
CA LEU A 115 -13.63 4.29 3.05
C LEU A 115 -13.57 4.75 4.51
N ASP A 116 -14.67 4.68 5.24
CA ASP A 116 -14.76 5.10 6.65
C ASP A 116 -14.20 6.50 6.94
N ARG A 117 -14.46 7.45 6.04
CA ARG A 117 -13.93 8.84 6.07
C ARG A 117 -12.39 8.92 6.02
N VAL A 118 -11.72 7.84 5.60
CA VAL A 118 -10.28 7.77 5.38
C VAL A 118 -10.02 7.65 3.88
N ARG A 119 -9.29 8.61 3.32
CA ARG A 119 -8.74 8.51 1.97
C ARG A 119 -7.44 7.72 2.01
N ALA A 120 -7.41 6.59 1.32
CA ALA A 120 -6.26 5.70 1.26
C ALA A 120 -5.92 5.33 -0.19
N LYS A 121 -4.63 5.09 -0.42
CA LYS A 121 -4.08 4.63 -1.69
C LYS A 121 -3.52 3.22 -1.52
N VAL A 122 -4.07 2.25 -2.23
CA VAL A 122 -3.53 0.90 -2.35
C VAL A 122 -2.64 0.82 -3.58
N ILE A 123 -1.49 0.18 -3.45
CA ILE A 123 -0.53 -0.03 -4.52
C ILE A 123 -0.46 -1.53 -4.81
N VAL A 124 -0.67 -1.88 -6.07
CA VAL A 124 -0.39 -3.22 -6.62
C VAL A 124 0.88 -3.14 -7.45
N LYS A 125 1.82 -4.05 -7.21
CA LYS A 125 3.09 -4.13 -7.95
C LYS A 125 3.07 -5.33 -8.89
N GLU A 126 3.58 -5.13 -10.09
CA GLU A 126 3.83 -6.16 -11.08
C GLU A 126 5.28 -6.08 -11.51
N VAL A 127 6.01 -7.19 -11.46
CA VAL A 127 7.33 -7.32 -12.09
C VAL A 127 7.09 -7.99 -13.43
N HIS A 128 7.65 -7.46 -14.52
CA HIS A 128 7.43 -7.95 -15.87
C HIS A 128 7.57 -9.48 -15.97
N GLY A 129 6.50 -10.14 -16.45
CA GLY A 129 6.39 -11.60 -16.56
C GLY A 129 6.08 -12.33 -15.25
N GLY A 130 5.79 -11.62 -14.15
CA GLY A 130 5.42 -12.18 -12.84
C GLY A 130 4.00 -11.82 -12.42
N GLU A 131 3.59 -12.28 -11.23
CA GLU A 131 2.27 -12.00 -10.68
C GLU A 131 2.13 -10.55 -10.18
N LYS A 132 0.96 -9.95 -10.42
CA LYS A 132 0.53 -8.75 -9.70
C LYS A 132 0.30 -9.13 -8.25
N HIS A 133 0.77 -8.32 -7.30
CA HIS A 133 0.58 -8.58 -5.88
C HIS A 133 0.40 -7.28 -5.11
N PHE A 134 -0.25 -7.36 -3.95
CA PHE A 134 -0.34 -6.23 -3.05
C PHE A 134 1.07 -5.76 -2.64
N TRP A 135 1.32 -4.45 -2.77
CA TRP A 135 2.60 -3.85 -2.43
C TRP A 135 2.54 -2.93 -1.21
N SER A 136 1.52 -2.07 -1.14
CA SER A 136 1.39 -1.14 -0.01
C SER A 136 -0.02 -0.56 0.12
N ILE A 137 -0.29 0.01 1.28
CA ILE A 137 -1.40 0.94 1.52
C ILE A 137 -0.83 2.20 2.13
N ILE A 138 -1.25 3.37 1.67
CA ILE A 138 -0.70 4.66 2.09
C ILE A 138 -1.86 5.61 2.39
N PRO A 139 -1.84 6.33 3.52
CA PRO A 139 -2.69 7.49 3.73
C PRO A 139 -2.63 8.47 2.55
N TYR A 140 -3.78 8.89 2.03
CA TYR A 140 -3.85 9.78 0.87
C TYR A 140 -4.84 10.93 1.08
N TRP A 141 -4.71 11.67 2.18
CA TRP A 141 -5.51 12.87 2.44
C TRP A 141 -4.74 14.15 2.09
N GLY A 142 -5.47 15.20 1.71
CA GLY A 142 -4.95 16.55 1.71
C GLY A 142 -4.80 17.06 3.15
N ILE A 143 -3.95 18.06 3.33
CA ILE A 143 -3.86 18.83 4.58
C ILE A 143 -4.28 20.24 4.25
N ASP A 144 -5.28 20.74 4.97
CA ASP A 144 -5.67 22.14 4.92
C ASP A 144 -4.52 23.00 5.47
N LYS A 145 -4.07 23.96 4.66
CA LYS A 145 -2.94 24.83 4.97
C LYS A 145 -3.23 25.77 6.15
N ASN A 146 -4.49 26.11 6.39
CA ASN A 146 -4.91 27.11 7.38
C ASN A 146 -5.09 26.50 8.77
N ASN A 147 -5.69 25.32 8.87
CA ASN A 147 -6.02 24.69 10.15
C ASN A 147 -5.30 23.36 10.41
N SER A 148 -4.44 22.91 9.48
CA SER A 148 -3.71 21.63 9.56
C SER A 148 -4.62 20.38 9.70
N LYS A 149 -5.92 20.50 9.42
CA LYS A 149 -6.88 19.39 9.42
C LYS A 149 -6.77 18.60 8.12
N ARG A 150 -7.25 17.35 8.17
CA ARG A 150 -7.30 16.47 7.01
C ARG A 150 -8.49 16.87 6.15
N ILE A 151 -8.26 17.00 4.84
CA ILE A 151 -9.31 17.27 3.86
C ILE A 151 -9.37 16.12 2.85
N LEU A 152 -10.59 15.85 2.39
CA LEU A 152 -10.87 14.79 1.41
C LEU A 152 -11.02 15.33 -0.01
N TYR A 153 -11.22 16.64 -0.15
CA TYR A 153 -11.27 17.35 -1.43
C TYR A 153 -9.90 17.94 -1.80
N SER A 154 -9.78 18.37 -3.05
CA SER A 154 -8.66 19.13 -3.59
C SER A 154 -9.22 20.30 -4.37
N GLY A 155 -8.52 21.44 -4.35
CA GLY A 155 -8.97 22.64 -5.05
C GLY A 155 -10.09 23.37 -4.30
N ASP A 156 -10.77 24.25 -5.04
CA ASP A 156 -12.00 24.93 -4.62
C ASP A 156 -13.18 24.32 -5.40
N PRO A 157 -13.93 23.36 -4.84
CA PRO A 157 -14.99 22.67 -5.57
C PRO A 157 -16.12 23.58 -6.08
N GLU A 158 -16.25 24.80 -5.56
CA GLU A 158 -17.26 25.76 -6.01
C GLU A 158 -16.82 26.53 -7.27
N HIS A 159 -15.51 26.71 -7.46
CA HIS A 159 -14.95 27.57 -8.50
C HIS A 159 -14.01 26.84 -9.51
N ASP A 160 -13.66 25.58 -9.26
CA ASP A 160 -12.93 24.69 -10.17
C ASP A 160 -13.88 23.87 -11.08
#